data_AF-A0A4S5JNL3-F1
#
_entry.id   AF-A0A4S5JNL3-F1
#
_cell.length_a   1.000
_cell.length_b   1.000
_cell.length_c   1.000
_cell.angle_alpha   90.00
_cell.angle_beta   90.00
_cell.angle_gamma   90.00
#
_symmetry.space_group_name_H-M   'P 1'
#
loop_
_entity.id
_entity.type
_entity.pdbx_description
1 polymer ?
#
loop_
_entity_poly.entity_id
_entity_poly.type
_entity_poly.pdbx_seq_one_letter_code
_entity_poly.pdbx_strand_id
1 'polypeptide(L)'
;MTNTIYRFFKPLLFIVLGMLSLTAMASDKVLIVVTSHGYIGEDEASSKKDTGYFLSEVTHPYYELKAAGFEIDIASPEGGLPPMDPGSYKLSDDDNKRFMETPEDWSKMETSLRLEEIKSDDYAAIVFAGGHGTMWDFPDNADIQRLTREIYENNGVVAAVCHGPAALVNVTLSDGEYLVANREVSTFTNIEERIVRLYSDMPFLLETRLEQRGANVSKSWIPFMEKVSVDERLVTGQNRTQPVLWAVRLCSYCNNAKFSVSFHLKCPPRGHFAICIELSGSQGSIEFLGENSNVPFYLHSIFRGCLSCSG
;
A
#
# COMPACT_ATOMS: atom_id res chain seq x y z
N MET A 1 -0.84 66.25 -41.27
CA MET A 1 0.15 65.18 -41.48
C MET A 1 1.05 65.18 -40.24
N THR A 2 0.59 64.52 -39.18
CA THR A 2 0.94 63.15 -38.71
C THR A 2 2.14 63.19 -37.76
N ASN A 3 1.97 63.26 -36.44
CA ASN A 3 1.50 62.27 -35.44
C ASN A 3 2.64 61.50 -34.72
N THR A 4 2.58 61.55 -33.38
CA THR A 4 2.78 60.41 -32.45
C THR A 4 4.17 60.17 -31.82
N ILE A 5 4.35 60.74 -30.62
CA ILE A 5 4.45 60.05 -29.31
C ILE A 5 5.04 58.62 -29.32
N TYR A 6 6.27 58.45 -28.82
CA TYR A 6 6.80 57.20 -28.25
C TYR A 6 7.35 57.55 -26.86
N ARG A 7 6.60 57.47 -25.76
CA ARG A 7 6.04 56.30 -25.04
C ARG A 7 7.11 55.32 -24.55
N PHE A 8 7.45 55.50 -23.28
CA PHE A 8 8.16 54.58 -22.38
C PHE A 8 7.85 53.12 -22.67
N PHE A 9 8.85 52.36 -23.11
CA PHE A 9 8.87 50.90 -22.99
C PHE A 9 9.92 50.53 -21.95
N LYS A 10 9.48 50.31 -20.70
CA LYS A 10 10.22 49.46 -19.77
C LYS A 10 10.10 48.03 -20.30
N PRO A 11 11.19 47.26 -20.46
CA PRO A 11 11.04 45.83 -20.66
C PRO A 11 10.51 45.28 -19.34
N LEU A 12 9.27 44.80 -19.36
CA LEU A 12 8.71 43.99 -18.29
C LEU A 12 9.53 42.69 -18.30
N LEU A 13 10.50 42.61 -17.38
CA LEU A 13 11.22 41.38 -17.06
C LEU A 13 10.18 40.40 -16.51
N PHE A 14 9.59 39.59 -17.38
CA PHE A 14 8.88 38.40 -16.97
C PHE A 14 9.91 37.46 -16.35
N ILE A 15 10.11 37.58 -15.05
CA ILE A 15 10.67 36.50 -14.24
C ILE A 15 9.60 35.40 -14.28
N VAL A 16 9.68 34.55 -15.30
CA VAL A 16 9.10 33.21 -15.22
C VAL A 16 9.96 32.51 -14.17
N LEU A 17 9.59 32.70 -12.91
CA LEU A 17 10.04 31.85 -11.83
C LEU A 17 9.45 30.48 -12.19
N GLY A 18 10.25 29.68 -12.91
CA GLY A 18 9.96 28.29 -13.11
C GLY A 18 9.87 27.67 -11.73
N MET A 19 8.64 27.55 -11.22
CA MET A 19 8.33 26.52 -10.23
C MET A 19 8.71 25.22 -10.93
N LEU A 20 9.96 24.78 -10.72
CA LEU A 20 10.28 23.36 -10.80
C LEU A 20 9.31 22.72 -9.82
N SER A 21 8.18 22.25 -10.33
CA SER A 21 7.41 21.23 -9.65
C SER A 21 8.37 20.04 -9.58
N LEU A 22 9.04 19.88 -8.43
CA LEU A 22 9.56 18.57 -8.07
C LEU A 22 8.33 17.68 -7.85
N THR A 23 7.74 17.22 -8.94
CA THR A 23 7.09 15.92 -8.90
C THR A 23 8.22 14.95 -8.63
N ALA A 24 8.43 14.60 -7.36
CA ALA A 24 9.16 13.40 -7.02
C ALA A 24 8.51 12.28 -7.84
N MET A 25 9.25 11.71 -8.78
CA MET A 25 8.81 10.49 -9.45
C MET A 25 8.59 9.47 -8.32
N ALA A 26 7.38 8.94 -8.18
CA ALA A 26 7.15 7.90 -7.20
C ALA A 26 8.14 6.76 -7.48
N SER A 27 8.77 6.22 -6.43
CA SER A 27 9.74 5.14 -6.59
C SER A 27 9.12 3.95 -7.33
N ASP A 28 9.93 3.23 -8.11
CA ASP A 28 9.51 2.00 -8.78
C ASP A 28 9.64 0.76 -7.86
N LYS A 29 10.02 0.95 -6.58
CA LYS A 29 10.21 -0.14 -5.63
C LYS A 29 9.03 -0.29 -4.65
N VAL A 30 8.76 -1.54 -4.29
CA VAL A 30 7.82 -1.93 -3.23
C VAL A 30 8.56 -2.76 -2.18
N LEU A 31 8.31 -2.45 -0.91
CA LEU A 31 8.86 -3.20 0.22
C LEU A 31 7.84 -4.21 0.73
N ILE A 32 8.12 -5.50 0.63
CA ILE A 32 7.34 -6.54 1.33
C ILE A 32 8.01 -6.84 2.66
N VAL A 33 7.27 -6.72 3.76
CA VAL A 33 7.74 -6.96 5.12
C VAL A 33 7.12 -8.25 5.66
N VAL A 34 7.98 -9.10 6.22
CA VAL A 34 7.63 -10.39 6.85
C VAL A 34 8.13 -10.44 8.30
N THR A 35 7.49 -11.26 9.13
CA THR A 35 7.87 -11.47 10.55
C THR A 35 9.22 -12.18 10.67
N SER A 36 9.96 -11.86 11.73
CA SER A 36 11.13 -12.60 12.21
C SER A 36 10.79 -13.58 13.34
N HIS A 37 9.51 -13.64 13.76
CA HIS A 37 9.04 -14.45 14.89
C HIS A 37 8.49 -15.80 14.42
N GLY A 38 9.07 -16.90 14.93
CA GLY A 38 8.88 -18.25 14.39
C GLY A 38 8.01 -19.20 15.21
N TYR A 39 7.38 -18.73 16.29
CA TYR A 39 6.69 -19.61 17.23
C TYR A 39 5.50 -18.93 17.92
N ILE A 40 4.49 -19.71 18.31
CA ILE A 40 3.31 -19.20 19.03
C ILE A 40 3.68 -19.04 20.51
N GLY A 41 3.87 -17.80 20.96
CA GLY A 41 4.27 -17.47 22.34
C GLY A 41 5.35 -16.40 22.39
N GLU A 42 5.71 -15.96 23.60
CA GLU A 42 6.74 -14.93 23.81
C GLU A 42 8.16 -15.45 23.54
N ASP A 43 8.44 -16.70 23.93
CA ASP A 43 9.73 -17.36 23.71
C ASP A 43 9.58 -18.77 23.13
N GLU A 44 10.59 -19.22 22.40
CA GLU A 44 10.61 -20.52 21.73
C GLU A 44 10.47 -21.67 22.74
N ALA A 45 11.05 -21.53 23.94
CA ALA A 45 11.05 -22.57 24.97
C ALA A 45 9.66 -22.80 25.60
N SER A 46 8.81 -21.77 25.62
CA SER A 46 7.42 -21.85 26.10
C SER A 46 6.41 -22.14 24.99
N SER A 47 6.83 -22.11 23.73
CA SER A 47 5.95 -22.33 22.59
C SER A 47 5.51 -23.78 22.44
N LYS A 48 4.28 -23.95 21.94
CA LYS A 48 3.70 -25.25 21.59
C LYS A 48 3.67 -25.52 20.10
N LYS A 49 4.00 -24.53 19.26
CA LYS A 49 3.78 -24.60 17.82
C LYS A 49 4.62 -23.58 17.06
N ASP A 50 5.28 -24.03 16.01
CA ASP A 50 5.98 -23.18 15.05
C ASP A 50 5.00 -22.36 14.21
N THR A 51 5.41 -21.16 13.82
CA THR A 51 4.72 -20.28 12.89
C THR A 51 5.75 -19.43 12.14
N GLY A 52 5.31 -18.33 11.53
CA GLY A 52 6.15 -17.42 10.78
C GLY A 52 5.30 -16.58 9.85
N TYR A 53 5.90 -16.12 8.76
CA TYR A 53 5.13 -15.53 7.66
C TYR A 53 4.39 -16.62 6.88
N PHE A 54 3.26 -16.26 6.27
CA PHE A 54 2.52 -17.17 5.40
C PHE A 54 2.98 -17.02 3.94
N LEU A 55 3.62 -18.05 3.36
CA LEU A 55 4.29 -17.95 2.05
C LEU A 55 3.42 -17.37 0.92
N SER A 56 2.17 -17.83 0.76
CA SER A 56 1.30 -17.31 -0.32
C SER A 56 0.87 -15.85 -0.12
N GLU A 57 0.98 -15.31 1.09
CA GLU A 57 0.75 -13.89 1.36
C GLU A 57 1.96 -13.02 0.98
N VAL A 58 3.08 -13.65 0.61
CA VAL A 58 4.27 -13.01 0.04
C VAL A 58 4.34 -13.24 -1.47
N THR A 59 4.23 -14.49 -1.93
CA THR A 59 4.55 -14.87 -3.31
C THR A 59 3.53 -14.36 -4.34
N HIS A 60 2.25 -14.38 -3.98
CA HIS A 60 1.17 -13.92 -4.86
C HIS A 60 1.26 -12.41 -5.09
N PRO A 61 1.33 -11.54 -4.06
CA PRO A 61 1.56 -10.11 -4.32
C PRO A 61 2.92 -9.83 -4.95
N TYR A 62 3.97 -10.59 -4.62
CA TYR A 62 5.28 -10.45 -5.24
C TYR A 62 5.18 -10.55 -6.77
N TYR A 63 4.51 -11.58 -7.29
CA TYR A 63 4.41 -11.78 -8.74
C TYR A 63 3.44 -10.83 -9.43
N GLU A 64 2.35 -10.43 -8.78
CA GLU A 64 1.43 -9.41 -9.30
C GLU A 64 2.12 -8.03 -9.40
N LEU A 65 2.86 -7.63 -8.36
CA LEU A 65 3.64 -6.39 -8.36
C LEU A 65 4.78 -6.43 -9.38
N LYS A 66 5.48 -7.57 -9.48
CA LYS A 66 6.54 -7.78 -10.48
C LYS A 66 5.98 -7.69 -11.90
N ALA A 67 4.80 -8.26 -12.15
CA ALA A 67 4.11 -8.18 -13.43
C ALA A 67 3.64 -6.76 -13.76
N ALA A 68 3.31 -5.95 -12.75
CA ALA A 68 3.01 -4.53 -12.88
C ALA A 68 4.25 -3.64 -13.07
N GLY A 69 5.47 -4.22 -13.09
CA GLY A 69 6.72 -3.52 -13.37
C GLY A 69 7.38 -2.88 -12.16
N PHE A 70 6.99 -3.26 -10.94
CA PHE A 70 7.71 -2.85 -9.73
C PHE A 70 8.93 -3.72 -9.47
N GLU A 71 9.97 -3.12 -8.91
CA GLU A 71 11.01 -3.85 -8.21
C GLU A 71 10.55 -4.15 -6.78
N ILE A 72 10.83 -5.35 -6.28
CA ILE A 72 10.36 -5.76 -4.95
C ILE A 72 11.54 -6.12 -4.08
N ASP A 73 11.65 -5.49 -2.92
CA ASP A 73 12.57 -5.93 -1.85
C ASP A 73 11.77 -6.64 -0.76
N ILE A 74 12.43 -7.57 -0.08
CA ILE A 74 11.86 -8.27 1.08
C ILE A 74 12.66 -7.89 2.31
N ALA A 75 11.97 -7.57 3.40
CA ALA A 75 12.57 -7.18 4.65
C ALA A 75 11.89 -7.87 5.84
N SER A 76 12.62 -8.00 6.94
CA SER A 76 12.09 -8.45 8.22
C SER A 76 12.71 -7.63 9.36
N PRO A 77 12.08 -7.60 10.55
CA PRO A 77 12.63 -6.89 11.71
C PRO A 77 14.12 -7.16 11.97
N GLU A 78 14.54 -8.43 11.91
CA GLU A 78 15.93 -8.84 12.22
C GLU A 78 16.84 -8.93 10.98
N GLY A 79 16.25 -8.87 9.77
CA GLY A 79 16.92 -9.24 8.52
C GLY A 79 17.26 -10.74 8.45
N GLY A 80 17.96 -11.15 7.39
CA GLY A 80 18.39 -12.55 7.20
C GLY A 80 17.27 -13.45 6.68
N LEU A 81 17.26 -14.74 7.07
CA LEU A 81 16.21 -15.68 6.67
C LEU A 81 15.09 -15.69 7.72
N PRO A 82 13.91 -15.09 7.44
CA PRO A 82 12.80 -15.10 8.37
C PRO A 82 12.15 -16.50 8.45
N PRO A 83 11.51 -16.84 9.59
CA PRO A 83 10.82 -18.11 9.75
C PRO A 83 9.53 -18.15 8.92
N MET A 84 9.34 -19.24 8.19
CA MET A 84 8.12 -19.52 7.43
C MET A 84 7.17 -20.38 8.26
N ASP A 85 5.88 -20.05 8.28
CA ASP A 85 4.88 -20.93 8.90
C ASP A 85 4.87 -22.30 8.17
N PRO A 86 5.09 -23.43 8.86
CA PRO A 86 5.17 -24.73 8.20
C PRO A 86 3.89 -25.11 7.43
N GLY A 87 2.73 -24.61 7.86
CA GLY A 87 1.45 -24.82 7.20
C GLY A 87 1.29 -24.03 5.89
N SER A 88 2.21 -23.10 5.60
CA SER A 88 2.23 -22.30 4.38
C SER A 88 3.08 -22.91 3.26
N TYR A 89 3.96 -23.89 3.58
CA TYR A 89 4.76 -24.60 2.59
C TYR A 89 3.88 -25.51 1.70
N LYS A 90 3.39 -24.95 0.59
CA LYS A 90 2.50 -25.62 -0.35
C LYS A 90 2.98 -25.43 -1.78
N LEU A 91 3.80 -26.37 -2.28
CA LEU A 91 4.30 -26.36 -3.66
C LEU A 91 3.27 -26.81 -4.71
N SER A 92 2.05 -27.15 -4.30
CA SER A 92 0.92 -27.30 -5.22
C SER A 92 0.38 -25.96 -5.73
N ASP A 93 0.80 -24.87 -5.09
CA ASP A 93 0.52 -23.50 -5.52
C ASP A 93 1.65 -23.04 -6.45
N ASP A 94 1.29 -22.58 -7.65
CA ASP A 94 2.25 -22.31 -8.72
C ASP A 94 3.20 -21.16 -8.38
N ASP A 95 2.71 -20.11 -7.71
CA ASP A 95 3.53 -18.96 -7.31
C ASP A 95 4.46 -19.30 -6.15
N ASN A 96 3.98 -20.06 -5.15
CA ASN A 96 4.86 -20.57 -4.08
C ASN A 96 6.00 -21.40 -4.66
N LYS A 97 5.66 -22.33 -5.55
CA LYS A 97 6.64 -23.19 -6.21
C LYS A 97 7.63 -22.36 -7.03
N ARG A 98 7.13 -21.46 -7.87
CA ARG A 98 7.95 -20.59 -8.71
C ARG A 98 8.91 -19.74 -7.88
N PHE A 99 8.44 -19.16 -6.78
CA PHE A 99 9.25 -18.32 -5.89
C PHE A 99 10.41 -19.09 -5.29
N MET A 100 10.15 -20.29 -4.75
CA MET A 100 11.17 -21.12 -4.11
C MET A 100 12.14 -21.77 -5.12
N GLU A 101 11.68 -22.06 -6.34
CA GLU A 101 12.50 -22.66 -7.40
C GLU A 101 13.28 -21.63 -8.23
N THR A 102 13.01 -20.33 -8.07
CA THR A 102 13.73 -19.24 -8.75
C THR A 102 14.79 -18.65 -7.81
N PRO A 103 16.10 -18.94 -8.01
CA PRO A 103 17.14 -18.55 -7.06
C PRO A 103 17.21 -17.04 -6.79
N GLU A 104 16.97 -16.23 -7.81
CA GLU A 104 16.96 -14.76 -7.69
C GLU A 104 15.82 -14.27 -6.79
N ASP A 105 14.63 -14.85 -6.91
CA ASP A 105 13.47 -14.47 -6.10
C ASP A 105 13.63 -14.99 -4.66
N TRP A 106 14.04 -16.26 -4.50
CA TRP A 106 14.28 -16.87 -3.19
C TRP A 106 15.42 -16.18 -2.42
N SER A 107 16.49 -15.74 -3.09
CA SER A 107 17.61 -15.06 -2.44
C SER A 107 17.18 -13.79 -1.69
N LYS A 108 16.15 -13.10 -2.16
CA LYS A 108 15.59 -11.93 -1.46
C LYS A 108 14.97 -12.28 -0.11
N MET A 109 14.44 -13.50 0.02
CA MET A 109 13.95 -14.03 1.30
C MET A 109 15.10 -14.51 2.18
N GLU A 110 16.11 -15.20 1.62
CA GLU A 110 17.27 -15.68 2.38
C GLU A 110 18.11 -14.56 2.99
N THR A 111 18.17 -13.42 2.29
CA THR A 111 18.88 -12.23 2.73
C THR A 111 17.91 -11.06 2.86
N SER A 112 16.81 -11.25 3.59
CA SER A 112 15.87 -10.17 3.82
C SER A 112 16.59 -8.96 4.43
N LEU A 113 16.23 -7.77 3.99
CA LEU A 113 16.78 -6.53 4.52
C LEU A 113 16.32 -6.34 5.97
N ARG A 114 17.20 -5.80 6.81
CA ARG A 114 16.82 -5.39 8.16
C ARG A 114 16.12 -4.04 8.12
N LEU A 115 14.98 -3.92 8.80
CA LEU A 115 14.15 -2.70 8.74
C LEU A 115 14.90 -1.42 9.17
N GLU A 116 15.82 -1.51 10.13
CA GLU A 116 16.61 -0.37 10.63
C GLU A 116 17.47 0.29 9.53
N GLU A 117 17.86 -0.47 8.50
CA GLU A 117 18.76 -0.02 7.42
C GLU A 117 18.01 0.62 6.24
N ILE A 118 16.68 0.54 6.24
CA ILE A 118 15.83 0.91 5.11
C ILE A 118 15.50 2.40 5.13
N LYS A 119 15.67 3.04 3.97
CA LYS A 119 15.22 4.41 3.71
C LYS A 119 13.84 4.39 3.08
N SER A 120 12.87 5.06 3.69
CA SER A 120 11.49 5.14 3.21
C SER A 120 11.37 5.73 1.80
N ASP A 121 12.22 6.71 1.47
CA ASP A 121 12.18 7.45 0.20
C ASP A 121 12.46 6.57 -1.03
N ASP A 122 13.05 5.39 -0.81
CA ASP A 122 13.33 4.42 -1.87
C ASP A 122 12.09 3.62 -2.28
N TYR A 123 10.92 3.79 -1.63
CA TYR A 123 9.75 2.93 -1.85
C TYR A 123 8.46 3.73 -2.10
N ALA A 124 7.69 3.29 -3.09
CA ALA A 124 6.34 3.81 -3.34
C ALA A 124 5.25 3.07 -2.55
N ALA A 125 5.57 1.89 -2.02
CA ALA A 125 4.64 1.15 -1.17
C ALA A 125 5.37 0.26 -0.17
N ILE A 126 4.69 0.00 0.94
CA ILE A 126 5.05 -1.00 1.95
C ILE A 126 3.89 -1.98 2.12
N VAL A 127 4.21 -3.27 2.15
CA VAL A 127 3.25 -4.37 2.14
C VAL A 127 3.59 -5.33 3.28
N PHE A 128 2.68 -5.49 4.23
CA PHE A 128 2.85 -6.42 5.35
C PHE A 128 2.15 -7.74 5.04
N ALA A 129 2.95 -8.78 4.80
CA ALA A 129 2.45 -10.14 4.76
C ALA A 129 2.03 -10.59 6.17
N GLY A 130 1.04 -11.46 6.26
CA GLY A 130 0.59 -12.03 7.52
C GLY A 130 1.27 -13.37 7.84
N GLY A 131 0.54 -14.20 8.57
CA GLY A 131 1.09 -15.30 9.37
C GLY A 131 1.12 -14.93 10.85
N HIS A 132 0.92 -15.90 11.74
CA HIS A 132 0.69 -15.60 13.15
C HIS A 132 1.89 -14.96 13.85
N GLY A 133 3.12 -15.19 13.35
CA GLY A 133 4.33 -14.60 13.94
C GLY A 133 4.29 -13.07 14.06
N THR A 134 3.58 -12.38 13.14
CA THR A 134 3.44 -10.92 13.15
C THR A 134 2.86 -10.38 14.45
N MET A 135 2.11 -11.19 15.21
CA MET A 135 1.45 -10.75 16.44
C MET A 135 2.44 -10.43 17.57
N TRP A 136 3.69 -10.90 17.49
CA TRP A 136 4.71 -10.70 18.53
C TRP A 136 5.74 -9.64 18.17
N ASP A 137 6.10 -9.49 16.90
CA ASP A 137 7.21 -8.63 16.50
C ASP A 137 6.81 -7.42 15.64
N PHE A 138 5.55 -7.31 15.20
CA PHE A 138 5.11 -6.16 14.41
C PHE A 138 4.58 -4.97 15.23
N PRO A 139 3.66 -5.15 16.20
CA PRO A 139 2.90 -4.03 16.77
C PRO A 139 3.75 -2.93 17.41
N ASP A 140 4.80 -3.32 18.12
CA ASP A 140 5.65 -2.40 18.90
C ASP A 140 7.01 -2.13 18.24
N ASN A 141 7.21 -2.59 17.00
CA ASN A 141 8.46 -2.37 16.27
C ASN A 141 8.56 -0.91 15.77
N ALA A 142 9.59 -0.20 16.24
CA ALA A 142 9.78 1.21 15.93
C ALA A 142 10.07 1.48 14.44
N ASP A 143 10.77 0.58 13.75
CA ASP A 143 11.09 0.73 12.34
C ASP A 143 9.89 0.49 11.44
N ILE A 144 9.02 -0.47 11.79
CA ILE A 144 7.71 -0.63 11.13
C ILE A 144 6.91 0.66 11.27
N GLN A 145 6.80 1.23 12.46
CA GLN A 145 6.05 2.46 12.69
C GLN A 145 6.65 3.64 11.90
N ARG A 146 7.97 3.77 11.90
CA ARG A 146 8.70 4.81 11.15
C ARG A 146 8.47 4.67 9.65
N LEU A 147 8.82 3.52 9.06
CA LEU A 147 8.71 3.28 7.62
C LEU A 147 7.27 3.43 7.13
N THR A 148 6.30 2.90 7.88
CA THR A 148 4.88 3.01 7.51
C THR A 148 4.41 4.45 7.48
N ARG A 149 4.70 5.23 8.54
CA ARG A 149 4.34 6.66 8.59
C ARG A 149 5.02 7.43 7.46
N GLU A 150 6.34 7.27 7.31
CA GLU A 150 7.13 8.01 6.31
C GLU A 150 6.63 7.72 4.90
N ILE A 151 6.45 6.44 4.54
CA ILE A 151 5.94 6.06 3.21
C ILE A 151 4.52 6.60 3.00
N TYR A 152 3.63 6.46 3.99
CA TYR A 152 2.25 6.95 3.87
C TYR A 152 2.20 8.48 3.68
N GLU A 153 2.98 9.23 4.46
CA GLU A 153 3.00 10.70 4.40
C GLU A 153 3.72 11.22 3.15
N ASN A 154 4.66 10.47 2.59
CA ASN A 154 5.29 10.76 1.28
C ASN A 154 4.45 10.30 0.08
N ASN A 155 3.16 10.10 0.27
CA ASN A 155 2.20 9.69 -0.74
C ASN A 155 2.28 8.24 -1.24
N GLY A 156 3.03 7.39 -0.55
CA GLY A 156 3.08 5.96 -0.81
C GLY A 156 1.86 5.20 -0.31
N VAL A 157 1.79 3.93 -0.73
CA VAL A 157 0.71 3.00 -0.38
C VAL A 157 1.12 2.13 0.80
N VAL A 158 0.22 1.94 1.76
CA VAL A 158 0.39 0.98 2.86
C VAL A 158 -0.59 -0.16 2.63
N ALA A 159 -0.07 -1.38 2.58
CA ALA A 159 -0.90 -2.57 2.42
C ALA A 159 -0.62 -3.63 3.48
N ALA A 160 -1.62 -4.41 3.86
CA ALA A 160 -1.46 -5.51 4.80
C ALA A 160 -2.54 -6.58 4.63
N VAL A 161 -2.23 -7.85 4.91
CA VAL A 161 -3.18 -8.96 4.76
C VAL A 161 -3.16 -9.90 5.96
N CYS A 162 -4.31 -10.49 6.31
CA CYS A 162 -4.45 -11.50 7.36
C CYS A 162 -4.05 -10.93 8.74
N HIS A 163 -2.94 -11.40 9.32
CA HIS A 163 -2.33 -10.84 10.54
C HIS A 163 -1.30 -9.74 10.27
N GLY A 164 -0.97 -9.45 9.02
CA GLY A 164 -0.13 -8.33 8.60
C GLY A 164 -0.59 -6.97 9.17
N PRO A 165 -1.90 -6.68 9.29
CA PRO A 165 -2.40 -5.47 9.95
C PRO A 165 -1.96 -5.29 11.41
N ALA A 166 -1.35 -6.30 12.05
CA ALA A 166 -0.66 -6.15 13.34
C ALA A 166 0.42 -5.05 13.29
N ALA A 167 1.08 -4.86 12.13
CA ALA A 167 2.03 -3.76 11.91
C ALA A 167 1.39 -2.36 12.01
N LEU A 168 0.07 -2.24 11.82
CA LEU A 168 -0.63 -0.96 11.79
C LEU A 168 -1.15 -0.54 13.17
N VAL A 169 -1.15 -1.45 14.15
CA VAL A 169 -1.81 -1.29 15.46
C VAL A 169 -1.34 -0.06 16.23
N ASN A 170 -0.06 0.28 16.15
CA ASN A 170 0.50 1.43 16.86
C ASN A 170 1.14 2.47 15.93
N VAL A 171 0.87 2.41 14.62
CA VAL A 171 1.36 3.44 13.69
C VAL A 171 0.56 4.72 13.93
N THR A 172 1.27 5.78 14.34
CA THR A 172 0.73 7.13 14.43
C THR A 172 1.31 8.02 13.33
N LEU A 173 0.48 8.91 12.80
CA LEU A 173 0.86 9.95 11.86
C LEU A 173 1.47 11.15 12.59
N SER A 174 2.03 12.09 11.83
CA SER A 174 2.68 13.30 12.35
C SER A 174 1.73 14.24 13.10
N ASP A 175 0.42 14.11 12.89
CA ASP A 175 -0.63 14.82 13.65
C ASP A 175 -0.97 14.14 15.00
N GLY A 176 -0.41 12.96 15.26
CA GLY A 176 -0.61 12.19 16.48
C GLY A 176 -1.80 11.22 16.43
N GLU A 177 -2.59 11.20 15.35
CA GLU A 177 -3.65 10.21 15.17
C GLU A 177 -3.08 8.85 14.75
N TYR A 178 -3.78 7.76 15.09
CA TYR A 178 -3.44 6.45 14.53
C TYR A 178 -3.75 6.44 13.03
N LEU A 179 -2.87 5.85 12.22
CA LEU A 179 -3.08 5.70 10.77
C LEU A 179 -4.43 5.05 10.45
N VAL A 180 -4.87 4.12 11.28
CA VAL A 180 -6.12 3.37 11.10
C VAL A 180 -7.36 4.10 11.66
N ALA A 181 -7.20 5.23 12.36
CA ALA A 181 -8.32 5.92 13.00
C ALA A 181 -9.34 6.42 11.96
N ASN A 182 -10.61 6.08 12.17
CA ASN A 182 -11.73 6.37 11.27
C ASN A 182 -11.62 5.79 9.85
N ARG A 183 -10.66 4.88 9.60
CA ARG A 183 -10.45 4.23 8.30
C ARG A 183 -11.13 2.88 8.21
N GLU A 184 -11.62 2.53 7.03
CA GLU A 184 -12.08 1.16 6.76
C GLU A 184 -10.88 0.22 6.61
N VAL A 185 -10.81 -0.82 7.44
CA VAL A 185 -9.75 -1.84 7.38
C VAL A 185 -10.33 -3.25 7.40
N SER A 186 -9.65 -4.19 6.75
CA SER A 186 -9.91 -5.63 6.85
C SER A 186 -8.74 -6.30 7.55
N THR A 187 -9.01 -7.34 8.34
CA THR A 187 -7.98 -8.10 9.05
C THR A 187 -8.50 -9.48 9.41
N PHE A 188 -7.61 -10.40 9.78
CA PHE A 188 -8.02 -11.70 10.29
C PHE A 188 -8.95 -11.54 11.50
N THR A 189 -10.13 -12.13 11.39
CA THR A 189 -11.22 -11.85 12.34
C THR A 189 -11.08 -12.70 13.60
N ASN A 190 -11.64 -12.19 14.69
CA ASN A 190 -11.78 -12.90 15.96
C ASN A 190 -12.49 -14.25 15.80
N ILE A 191 -13.44 -14.33 14.86
CA ILE A 191 -14.18 -15.56 14.57
C ILE A 191 -13.28 -16.56 13.86
N GLU A 192 -12.52 -16.14 12.85
CA GLU A 192 -11.54 -17.00 12.17
C GLU A 192 -10.48 -17.51 13.15
N GLU A 193 -10.02 -16.66 14.06
CA GLU A 193 -9.06 -17.02 15.13
C GLU A 193 -9.60 -18.12 16.06
N ARG A 194 -10.89 -18.06 16.41
CA ARG A 194 -11.57 -19.12 17.18
C ARG A 194 -11.67 -20.42 16.39
N ILE A 195 -11.96 -20.35 15.09
CA ILE A 195 -12.10 -21.53 14.25
C ILE A 195 -10.77 -22.26 14.08
N VAL A 196 -9.66 -21.52 13.94
CA VAL A 196 -8.31 -22.11 13.87
C VAL A 196 -7.75 -22.50 15.25
N ARG A 197 -8.52 -22.28 16.33
CA ARG A 197 -8.22 -22.67 17.71
C ARG A 197 -6.97 -22.02 18.31
N LEU A 198 -6.63 -20.81 17.88
CA LEU A 198 -5.50 -20.03 18.40
C LEU A 198 -5.92 -18.77 19.16
N TYR A 199 -7.22 -18.52 19.30
CA TYR A 199 -7.79 -17.34 19.97
C TYR A 199 -7.23 -17.06 21.37
N SER A 200 -6.94 -18.10 22.15
CA SER A 200 -6.42 -17.96 23.51
C SER A 200 -4.89 -17.92 23.59
N ASP A 201 -4.20 -18.21 22.49
CA ASP A 201 -2.74 -18.20 22.41
C ASP A 201 -2.20 -16.85 21.90
N MET A 202 -3.07 -16.00 21.33
CA MET A 202 -2.66 -14.68 20.82
C MET A 202 -2.39 -13.68 21.96
N PRO A 203 -1.34 -12.82 21.83
CA PRO A 203 -1.03 -11.80 22.84
C PRO A 203 -2.14 -10.74 22.95
N PHE A 204 -2.87 -10.53 21.86
CA PHE A 204 -4.10 -9.77 21.79
C PHE A 204 -4.89 -10.20 20.55
N LEU A 205 -6.14 -9.77 20.47
CA LEU A 205 -7.00 -10.04 19.33
C LEU A 205 -6.91 -8.91 18.32
N LEU A 206 -6.47 -9.20 17.09
CA LEU A 206 -6.12 -8.18 16.11
C LEU A 206 -7.30 -7.29 15.70
N GLU A 207 -8.45 -7.89 15.35
CA GLU A 207 -9.69 -7.16 15.05
C GLU A 207 -10.05 -6.20 16.19
N THR A 208 -10.13 -6.71 17.42
CA THR A 208 -10.49 -5.88 18.59
C THR A 208 -9.48 -4.78 18.87
N ARG A 209 -8.18 -5.06 18.68
CA ARG A 209 -7.14 -4.06 18.91
C ARG A 209 -7.20 -2.95 17.86
N LEU A 210 -7.48 -3.25 16.60
CA LEU A 210 -7.66 -2.23 15.56
C LEU A 210 -8.91 -1.38 15.82
N GLU A 211 -10.02 -1.98 16.25
CA GLU A 211 -11.22 -1.24 16.68
C GLU A 211 -10.91 -0.29 17.86
N GLN A 212 -10.11 -0.72 18.83
CA GLN A 212 -9.63 0.13 19.94
C GLN A 212 -8.76 1.31 19.49
N ARG A 213 -8.20 1.25 18.28
CA ARG A 213 -7.41 2.33 17.66
C ARG A 213 -8.28 3.23 16.76
N GLY A 214 -9.60 3.00 16.74
CA GLY A 214 -10.57 3.78 15.98
C GLY A 214 -10.80 3.26 14.56
N ALA A 215 -10.29 2.08 14.21
CA ALA A 215 -10.50 1.52 12.88
C ALA A 215 -11.94 1.00 12.71
N ASN A 216 -12.50 1.21 11.52
CA ASN A 216 -13.78 0.64 11.10
C ASN A 216 -13.51 -0.73 10.46
N VAL A 217 -13.45 -1.79 11.28
CA VAL A 217 -13.15 -3.14 10.78
C VAL A 217 -14.31 -3.68 9.95
N SER A 218 -14.02 -3.93 8.68
CA SER A 218 -14.94 -4.45 7.68
C SER A 218 -14.58 -5.90 7.38
N LYS A 219 -15.57 -6.78 7.47
CA LYS A 219 -15.38 -8.23 7.41
C LYS A 219 -16.39 -8.90 6.50
N SER A 220 -15.99 -10.00 5.89
CA SER A 220 -16.91 -10.86 5.16
C SER A 220 -17.93 -11.49 6.11
N TRP A 221 -19.15 -11.69 5.62
CA TRP A 221 -20.21 -12.30 6.43
C TRP A 221 -19.92 -13.77 6.77
N ILE A 222 -19.21 -14.46 5.87
CA ILE A 222 -18.79 -15.86 6.05
C ILE A 222 -17.29 -15.87 6.36
N PRO A 223 -16.84 -16.51 7.46
CA PRO A 223 -15.41 -16.66 7.76
C PRO A 223 -14.63 -17.30 6.60
N PHE A 224 -13.39 -16.87 6.40
CA PHE A 224 -12.50 -17.29 5.32
C PHE A 224 -12.92 -16.89 3.91
N MET A 225 -14.04 -16.18 3.75
CA MET A 225 -14.37 -15.54 2.47
C MET A 225 -13.53 -14.29 2.27
N GLU A 226 -13.42 -13.92 1.00
CA GLU A 226 -12.72 -12.71 0.59
C GLU A 226 -13.36 -11.45 1.17
N LYS A 227 -12.48 -10.56 1.65
CA LYS A 227 -12.81 -9.19 1.97
C LYS A 227 -11.54 -8.35 1.91
N VAL A 228 -11.59 -7.31 1.09
CA VAL A 228 -10.54 -6.28 0.96
C VAL A 228 -11.18 -4.93 1.23
N SER A 229 -10.56 -4.15 2.11
CA SER A 229 -10.89 -2.76 2.38
C SER A 229 -9.84 -1.87 1.72
N VAL A 230 -10.32 -0.79 1.13
CA VAL A 230 -9.50 0.23 0.48
C VAL A 230 -10.03 1.57 0.94
N ASP A 231 -9.20 2.30 1.68
CA ASP A 231 -9.49 3.63 2.19
C ASP A 231 -8.28 4.52 1.90
N GLU A 232 -8.45 5.52 1.03
CA GLU A 232 -7.36 6.32 0.48
C GLU A 232 -6.22 5.45 -0.11
N ARG A 233 -5.05 5.44 0.56
CA ARG A 233 -3.86 4.66 0.20
C ARG A 233 -3.58 3.53 1.19
N LEU A 234 -4.57 3.17 2.01
CA LEU A 234 -4.51 2.05 2.93
C LEU A 234 -5.31 0.88 2.34
N VAL A 235 -4.62 -0.21 1.99
CA VAL A 235 -5.20 -1.40 1.35
C VAL A 235 -5.05 -2.60 2.28
N THR A 236 -6.15 -3.14 2.80
CA THR A 236 -6.07 -4.25 3.76
C THR A 236 -6.95 -5.43 3.38
N GLY A 237 -6.44 -6.65 3.60
CA GLY A 237 -7.13 -7.90 3.27
C GLY A 237 -7.39 -8.78 4.49
N GLN A 238 -8.57 -9.40 4.55
CA GLN A 238 -8.99 -10.20 5.71
C GLN A 238 -8.17 -11.49 5.91
N ASN A 239 -7.88 -12.24 4.85
CA ASN A 239 -7.30 -13.58 4.99
C ASN A 239 -6.60 -14.05 3.70
N ARG A 240 -5.96 -15.22 3.81
CA ARG A 240 -5.18 -15.89 2.76
C ARG A 240 -5.95 -16.41 1.54
N THR A 241 -7.29 -16.33 1.48
CA THR A 241 -8.03 -17.11 0.46
C THR A 241 -7.99 -16.49 -0.93
N GLN A 242 -7.74 -15.19 -1.07
CA GLN A 242 -7.63 -14.54 -2.39
C GLN A 242 -6.57 -13.43 -2.43
N PRO A 243 -5.28 -13.81 -2.40
CA PRO A 243 -4.20 -12.85 -2.43
C PRO A 243 -4.04 -12.07 -3.77
N VAL A 244 -4.49 -12.66 -4.88
CA VAL A 244 -4.46 -12.01 -6.20
C VAL A 244 -5.35 -10.76 -6.25
N LEU A 245 -6.57 -10.77 -5.70
CA LEU A 245 -7.47 -9.61 -5.82
C LEU A 245 -6.95 -8.40 -5.05
N TRP A 246 -6.36 -8.60 -3.86
CA TRP A 246 -5.80 -7.47 -3.14
C TRP A 246 -4.51 -6.97 -3.78
N ALA A 247 -3.69 -7.86 -4.36
CA ALA A 247 -2.51 -7.46 -5.11
C ALA A 247 -2.86 -6.65 -6.37
N VAL A 248 -3.89 -7.06 -7.11
CA VAL A 248 -4.42 -6.28 -8.25
C VAL A 248 -4.92 -4.90 -7.81
N ARG A 249 -5.64 -4.81 -6.69
CA ARG A 249 -6.04 -3.52 -6.13
C ARG A 249 -4.83 -2.67 -5.75
N LEU A 250 -3.84 -3.26 -5.08
CA LEU A 250 -2.59 -2.59 -4.73
C LEU A 250 -1.89 -2.04 -5.99
N CYS A 251 -1.73 -2.84 -7.05
CA CYS A 251 -1.14 -2.42 -8.31
C CYS A 251 -1.83 -1.19 -8.91
N SER A 252 -3.17 -1.15 -8.90
CA SER A 252 -3.94 0.00 -9.38
C SER A 252 -3.63 1.28 -8.58
N TYR A 253 -3.46 1.16 -7.25
CA TYR A 253 -3.11 2.30 -6.41
C TYR A 253 -1.66 2.71 -6.53
N CYS A 254 -0.72 1.77 -6.59
CA CYS A 254 0.69 2.08 -6.78
C CYS A 254 0.91 2.75 -8.15
N ASN A 255 0.22 2.29 -9.21
CA ASN A 255 0.25 2.95 -10.51
C ASN A 255 -0.36 4.35 -10.43
N ASN A 256 -1.52 4.53 -9.79
CA ASN A 256 -2.09 5.87 -9.58
C ASN A 256 -1.17 6.78 -8.76
N ALA A 257 -0.41 6.26 -7.80
CA ALA A 257 0.58 7.02 -7.03
C ALA A 257 1.79 7.45 -7.89
N LYS A 258 2.16 6.69 -8.92
CA LYS A 258 3.12 7.14 -9.95
C LYS A 258 2.62 8.32 -10.77
N PHE A 259 1.31 8.55 -10.81
CA PHE A 259 0.71 9.69 -11.50
C PHE A 259 0.37 10.80 -10.49
N SER A 260 1.04 11.94 -10.60
CA SER A 260 0.57 13.14 -9.90
C SER A 260 -0.70 13.64 -10.59
N VAL A 261 -1.83 13.58 -9.87
CA VAL A 261 -3.09 14.20 -10.29
C VAL A 261 -3.23 15.54 -9.58
N SER A 262 -2.97 16.64 -10.30
CA SER A 262 -3.14 17.99 -9.77
C SER A 262 -4.47 18.58 -10.24
N PHE A 263 -5.36 18.90 -9.29
CA PHE A 263 -6.61 19.60 -9.57
C PHE A 263 -6.39 21.10 -9.50
N HIS A 264 -6.48 21.79 -10.63
CA HIS A 264 -6.45 23.26 -10.65
C HIS A 264 -7.86 23.78 -10.94
N LEU A 265 -8.49 24.38 -9.93
CA LEU A 265 -9.70 25.17 -10.11
C LEU A 265 -9.32 26.52 -10.73
N LYS A 266 -9.39 26.62 -12.05
CA LYS A 266 -9.36 27.92 -12.74
C LYS A 266 -10.79 28.44 -12.82
N CYS A 267 -11.10 29.46 -12.02
CA CYS A 267 -12.35 30.21 -12.13
C CYS A 267 -12.21 31.26 -13.27
N PRO A 268 -12.88 31.10 -14.42
CA PRO A 268 -12.89 32.13 -15.46
C PRO A 268 -13.79 33.30 -15.02
N PRO A 269 -13.62 34.52 -15.57
CA PRO A 269 -14.34 35.72 -15.12
C PRO A 269 -15.88 35.70 -15.32
N ARG A 270 -16.47 34.61 -15.82
CA ARG A 270 -17.92 34.50 -16.09
C ARG A 270 -18.42 33.07 -15.88
N GLY A 271 -19.11 32.86 -14.76
CA GLY A 271 -20.25 31.92 -14.61
C GLY A 271 -20.09 30.42 -14.83
N HIS A 272 -18.95 29.91 -15.30
CA HIS A 272 -18.75 28.48 -15.56
C HIS A 272 -17.57 27.94 -14.75
N PHE A 273 -17.83 26.97 -13.88
CA PHE A 273 -16.77 26.19 -13.23
C PHE A 273 -16.26 25.15 -14.23
N ALA A 274 -14.96 25.19 -14.52
CA ALA A 274 -14.29 24.14 -15.26
C ALA A 274 -13.32 23.44 -14.31
N ILE A 275 -13.48 22.12 -14.13
CA ILE A 275 -12.46 21.29 -13.49
C ILE A 275 -11.51 20.90 -14.60
N CYS A 276 -10.29 21.43 -14.58
CA CYS A 276 -9.23 21.00 -15.48
C CYS A 276 -8.35 20.02 -14.70
N ILE A 277 -8.30 18.78 -15.19
CA ILE A 277 -7.49 17.70 -14.61
C ILE A 277 -6.21 17.63 -15.44
N GLU A 278 -5.06 17.82 -14.80
CA GLU A 278 -3.76 17.65 -15.44
C GLU A 278 -3.13 16.37 -14.87
N LEU A 279 -2.95 15.38 -15.74
CA LEU A 279 -2.28 14.11 -15.44
C LEU A 279 -0.84 14.20 -15.96
N SER A 280 0.14 13.96 -15.09
CA SER A 280 1.55 13.88 -15.48
C SER A 280 2.14 12.53 -15.05
N GLY A 281 2.73 11.79 -16.00
CA GLY A 281 3.40 10.50 -15.78
C GLY A 281 3.51 9.66 -17.06
N SER A 282 4.40 8.67 -17.08
CA SER A 282 4.69 7.80 -18.23
C SER A 282 3.61 6.74 -18.46
N GLN A 283 3.28 6.52 -19.74
CA GLN A 283 2.40 5.49 -20.31
C GLN A 283 1.68 4.54 -19.32
N GLY A 284 0.41 4.85 -19.03
CA GLY A 284 -0.54 3.95 -18.36
C GLY A 284 -1.97 4.41 -18.64
N SER A 285 -2.94 3.48 -18.62
CA SER A 285 -4.37 3.76 -18.76
C SER A 285 -5.04 3.78 -17.38
N ILE A 286 -5.74 4.85 -17.05
CA ILE A 286 -6.59 4.96 -15.84
C ILE A 286 -8.02 4.64 -16.25
N GLU A 287 -8.67 3.72 -15.54
CA GLU A 287 -10.09 3.40 -15.71
C GLU A 287 -10.91 4.17 -14.65
N PHE A 288 -11.79 5.08 -15.10
CA PHE A 288 -12.71 5.80 -14.22
C PHE A 288 -14.02 5.01 -14.09
N LEU A 289 -14.25 4.39 -12.94
CA LEU A 289 -15.55 3.81 -12.60
C LEU A 289 -16.44 4.89 -11.97
N GLY A 290 -17.20 5.59 -12.81
CA GLY A 290 -18.25 6.49 -12.33
C GLY A 290 -19.53 5.71 -12.04
N GLU A 291 -20.00 5.74 -10.79
CA GLU A 291 -21.38 5.36 -10.48
C GLU A 291 -22.33 6.30 -11.27
N ASN A 292 -23.02 5.74 -12.27
CA ASN A 292 -24.02 6.36 -13.16
C ASN A 292 -23.62 6.81 -14.59
N SER A 293 -22.63 6.21 -15.25
CA SER A 293 -22.57 6.35 -16.72
C SER A 293 -22.15 5.07 -17.46
N ASN A 294 -23.08 4.50 -18.22
CA ASN A 294 -22.90 3.33 -19.09
C ASN A 294 -22.10 3.65 -20.36
N VAL A 295 -20.91 4.23 -20.23
CA VAL A 295 -20.01 4.44 -21.39
C VAL A 295 -18.59 4.02 -21.02
N PRO A 296 -18.07 2.89 -21.53
CA PRO A 296 -16.67 2.56 -21.37
C PRO A 296 -15.81 3.51 -22.21
N PHE A 297 -14.85 4.18 -21.58
CA PHE A 297 -13.86 5.01 -22.27
C PHE A 297 -12.51 4.30 -22.27
N TYR A 298 -11.98 4.02 -23.47
CA TYR A 298 -10.62 3.54 -23.65
C TYR A 298 -9.71 4.74 -23.94
N LEU A 299 -8.75 5.04 -23.06
CA LEU A 299 -7.84 6.18 -23.20
C LEU A 299 -6.50 5.75 -23.81
N HIS A 300 -6.29 6.08 -25.07
CA HIS A 300 -4.96 6.20 -25.67
C HIS A 300 -4.56 7.69 -25.67
N SER A 301 -3.50 8.03 -24.93
CA SER A 301 -2.76 9.30 -24.90
C SER A 301 -3.20 10.40 -23.91
N ILE A 302 -2.19 11.19 -23.51
CA ILE A 302 -2.18 12.30 -22.54
C ILE A 302 -3.30 13.30 -22.88
N PHE A 303 -4.31 13.38 -22.01
CA PHE A 303 -5.39 14.33 -22.17
C PHE A 303 -5.00 15.71 -21.60
N ARG A 304 -5.06 16.75 -22.43
CA ARG A 304 -5.23 18.14 -22.00
C ARG A 304 -6.63 18.57 -22.39
N GLY A 305 -7.58 18.46 -21.47
CA GLY A 305 -8.96 18.85 -21.73
C GLY A 305 -9.66 19.34 -20.47
N CYS A 306 -10.48 20.37 -20.59
CA CYS A 306 -11.33 20.85 -19.50
C CYS A 306 -12.76 20.30 -19.69
N LEU A 307 -13.35 19.77 -18.63
CA LEU A 307 -14.75 19.40 -18.60
C LEU A 307 -15.60 20.67 -18.46
N SER A 308 -16.50 20.90 -19.42
CA SER A 308 -17.54 21.92 -19.31
C SER A 308 -18.78 21.27 -18.69
N CYS A 309 -19.10 21.62 -17.45
CA CYS A 309 -20.43 21.36 -16.90
C CYS A 309 -21.39 22.41 -17.46
N SER A 310 -22.22 22.04 -18.43
CA SER A 310 -23.46 22.77 -18.70
C SER A 310 -24.50 22.34 -17.67
N GLY A 311 -25.03 23.31 -16.92
CA GLY A 311 -26.13 23.09 -15.98
C GLY A 311 -27.45 22.75 -16.66
#